data_AF-A0A7V9SJE5-F1
#
_entry.id   AF-A0A7V9SJE5-F1
#
_cell.length_a   1.000
_cell.length_b   1.000
_cell.length_c   1.000
_cell.angle_alpha   90.00
_cell.angle_beta   90.00
_cell.angle_gamma   90.00
#
_symmetry.space_group_name_H-M   'P 1'
#
loop_
_entity.id
_entity.type
_entity.pdbx_description
1 polymer ?
#
loop_
_entity_poly.entity_id
_entity_poly.type
_entity_poly.pdbx_seq_one_letter_code
_entity_poly.pdbx_strand_id
1 'polypeptide(L)'
;MPVLLAIGLALLLSQASAPPAALPPAAAARLARSLEEARPYRQHVWRDTRPINADGTVTAYIEIPRGDRQKWEFSIARNRRLIDRVLPPAVGGYPVNYGFVPQTISYDGDPFDALVLGRALRGGALVRGTVVGILHMEDEKGLDSKVVLSPVIMGKTVYALTEADRARIAAFFGKYKAHEPGKFSKVHGWGTTEEGLAFVRQTHEFFRTGS
;
A
#
# COMPACT_ATOMS: atom_id res chain seq x y z
N MET A 1 -5.43 -52.47 22.73
CA MET A 1 -5.54 -51.68 21.48
C MET A 1 -6.81 -50.85 21.59
N PRO A 2 -6.82 -49.51 21.49
CA PRO A 2 -5.82 -48.62 20.88
C PRO A 2 -5.34 -47.47 21.80
N VAL A 3 -4.19 -46.89 21.44
CA VAL A 3 -3.64 -45.64 22.00
C VAL A 3 -4.14 -44.50 21.12
N LEU A 4 -4.85 -43.52 21.71
CA LEU A 4 -5.25 -42.28 21.04
C LEU A 4 -4.02 -41.36 20.95
N LEU A 5 -3.41 -41.31 19.77
CA LEU A 5 -2.37 -40.36 19.44
C LEU A 5 -3.03 -39.02 19.08
N ALA A 6 -3.10 -38.10 20.04
CA ALA A 6 -3.47 -36.72 19.78
C ALA A 6 -2.31 -36.02 19.05
N ILE A 7 -2.40 -35.94 17.73
CA ILE A 7 -1.49 -35.14 16.91
C ILE A 7 -1.86 -33.67 17.14
N GLY A 8 -1.11 -33.00 18.01
CA GLY A 8 -1.16 -31.57 18.17
C GLY A 8 -0.64 -30.89 16.90
N LEU A 9 -1.56 -30.34 16.10
CA LEU A 9 -1.23 -29.46 14.99
C LEU A 9 -0.77 -28.12 15.57
N ALA A 10 0.53 -27.98 15.82
CA ALA A 10 1.13 -26.69 16.17
C ALA A 10 1.01 -25.76 14.96
N LEU A 11 0.06 -24.82 15.01
CA LEU A 11 0.08 -23.66 14.12
C LEU A 11 1.34 -22.85 14.46
N LEU A 12 2.39 -23.02 13.65
CA LEU A 12 3.46 -22.04 13.57
C LEU A 12 2.86 -20.75 13.04
N LEU A 13 2.47 -19.87 13.95
CA LEU A 13 2.32 -18.44 13.66
C LEU A 13 3.67 -17.98 13.11
N SER A 14 3.76 -17.85 11.79
CA SER A 14 4.86 -17.14 11.17
C SER A 14 4.82 -15.72 11.72
N GLN A 15 5.65 -15.42 12.71
CA GLN A 15 5.92 -14.04 13.05
C GLN A 15 6.45 -13.39 11.78
N ALA A 16 5.75 -12.39 11.27
CA ALA A 16 6.29 -11.56 10.20
C ALA A 16 7.61 -11.00 10.73
N SER A 17 8.73 -11.44 10.16
CA SER A 17 10.03 -10.89 10.47
C SER A 17 9.96 -9.38 10.29
N ALA A 18 10.47 -8.60 11.26
CA ALA A 18 10.55 -7.16 11.12
C ALA A 18 11.13 -6.80 9.75
N PRO A 19 10.55 -5.84 9.03
CA PRO A 19 11.00 -5.52 7.69
C PRO A 19 12.46 -5.05 7.73
N PRO A 20 13.24 -5.26 6.65
CA PRO A 20 14.65 -4.87 6.63
C PRO A 20 14.82 -3.40 7.00
N ALA A 21 15.81 -3.09 7.83
CA ALA A 21 16.05 -1.73 8.29
C ALA A 21 16.60 -0.79 7.19
N ALA A 22 17.13 -1.35 6.09
CA ALA A 22 17.75 -0.62 5.00
C ALA A 22 17.00 -0.82 3.68
N LEU A 23 17.04 0.21 2.84
CA LEU A 23 16.50 0.19 1.48
C LEU A 23 17.37 -0.70 0.58
N PRO A 24 16.80 -1.68 -0.14
CA PRO A 24 17.57 -2.52 -1.05
C PRO A 24 18.28 -1.67 -2.13
N PRO A 25 19.51 -2.03 -2.56
CA PRO A 25 20.26 -1.25 -3.55
C PRO A 25 19.50 -1.01 -4.87
N ALA A 26 18.70 -1.97 -5.31
CA ALA A 26 17.86 -1.82 -6.50
C ALA A 26 16.77 -0.76 -6.31
N ALA A 27 16.15 -0.70 -5.12
CA ALA A 27 15.17 0.30 -4.77
C ALA A 27 15.81 1.68 -4.60
N ALA A 28 17.00 1.77 -4.00
CA ALA A 28 17.79 3.00 -3.92
C ALA A 28 18.15 3.55 -5.32
N ALA A 29 18.59 2.69 -6.23
CA ALA A 29 18.86 3.07 -7.61
C ALA A 29 17.58 3.54 -8.34
N ARG A 30 16.43 2.91 -8.06
CA ARG A 30 15.13 3.32 -8.59
C ARG A 30 14.70 4.69 -8.04
N LEU A 31 14.85 4.92 -6.74
CA LEU A 31 14.61 6.23 -6.12
C LEU A 31 15.42 7.34 -6.80
N ALA A 32 16.72 7.13 -6.99
CA ALA A 32 17.59 8.11 -7.64
C ALA A 32 17.08 8.48 -9.05
N ARG A 33 16.70 7.48 -9.86
CA ARG A 33 16.09 7.72 -11.18
C ARG A 33 14.76 8.46 -11.07
N SER A 34 13.88 8.05 -10.17
CA SER A 34 12.58 8.68 -9.95
C SER A 34 12.71 10.16 -9.55
N LEU A 35 13.72 10.51 -8.76
CA LEU A 35 14.00 11.91 -8.40
C LEU A 35 14.45 12.73 -9.61
N GLU A 36 15.30 12.18 -10.49
CA GLU A 36 15.68 12.83 -11.75
C GLU A 36 14.49 12.98 -12.70
N GLU A 37 13.62 11.98 -12.80
CA GLU A 37 12.38 12.05 -13.59
C GLU A 37 11.41 13.12 -13.08
N ALA A 38 11.34 13.33 -11.76
CA ALA A 38 10.50 14.35 -11.13
C ALA A 38 11.11 15.76 -11.22
N ARG A 39 12.43 15.87 -11.44
CA ARG A 39 13.20 17.13 -11.41
C ARG A 39 12.64 18.25 -12.32
N PRO A 40 12.18 17.99 -13.56
CA PRO A 40 11.69 19.05 -14.45
C PRO A 40 10.45 19.78 -13.94
N TYR A 41 9.68 19.19 -13.02
CA TYR A 41 8.46 19.81 -12.50
C TYR A 41 8.78 20.78 -11.37
N ARG A 42 8.26 22.01 -11.48
CA ARG A 42 8.28 22.98 -10.37
C ARG A 42 7.54 22.47 -9.13
N GLN A 43 6.44 21.75 -9.35
CA GLN A 43 5.69 21.04 -8.32
C GLN A 43 5.36 19.64 -8.81
N HIS A 44 5.75 18.63 -8.04
CA HIS A 44 5.59 17.23 -8.34
C HIS A 44 4.85 16.52 -7.21
N VAL A 45 3.74 15.84 -7.52
CA VAL A 45 2.80 15.31 -6.52
C VAL A 45 3.49 14.36 -5.56
N TRP A 46 4.27 13.40 -6.06
CA TRP A 46 5.00 12.46 -5.20
C TRP A 46 6.20 13.11 -4.48
N ARG A 47 6.89 14.08 -5.09
CA ARG A 47 8.15 14.63 -4.53
C ARG A 47 7.90 15.72 -3.49
N ASP A 48 6.86 16.54 -3.67
CA ASP A 48 6.68 17.79 -2.95
C ASP A 48 5.49 17.79 -1.98
N THR A 49 4.65 16.74 -2.00
CA THR A 49 3.53 16.61 -1.07
C THR A 49 4.00 15.93 0.21
N ARG A 50 3.65 16.49 1.37
CA ARG A 50 4.06 15.93 2.66
C ARG A 50 3.34 14.58 2.94
N PRO A 51 4.08 13.54 3.39
CA PRO A 51 3.49 12.25 3.75
C PRO A 51 2.72 12.35 5.05
N ILE A 52 3.31 12.98 6.06
CA ILE A 52 2.75 13.16 7.39
C ILE A 52 2.51 14.66 7.61
N ASN A 53 1.29 15.00 8.00
CA ASN A 53 0.86 16.37 8.26
C ASN A 53 1.15 16.78 9.72
N ALA A 54 1.08 18.09 9.99
CA ALA A 54 1.35 18.64 11.32
C ALA A 54 0.41 18.11 12.44
N ASP A 55 -0.79 17.67 12.06
CA ASP A 55 -1.77 17.06 12.98
C ASP A 55 -1.62 15.53 13.10
N GLY A 56 -0.55 14.96 12.54
CA GLY A 56 -0.28 13.51 12.56
C GLY A 56 -1.04 12.71 11.51
N THR A 57 -1.91 13.32 10.69
CA THR A 57 -2.59 12.62 9.59
C THR A 57 -1.63 12.29 8.46
N VAL A 58 -1.87 11.18 7.77
CA VAL A 58 -1.11 10.76 6.58
C VAL A 58 -1.85 11.22 5.33
N THR A 59 -1.10 11.71 4.34
CA THR A 59 -1.61 12.05 3.01
C THR A 59 -1.49 10.86 2.07
N ALA A 60 -2.57 10.50 1.38
CA ALA A 60 -2.55 9.55 0.27
C ALA A 60 -2.96 10.24 -1.04
N TYR A 61 -2.31 9.90 -2.14
CA TYR A 61 -2.76 10.22 -3.49
C TYR A 61 -3.58 9.05 -4.04
N ILE A 62 -4.80 9.30 -4.50
CA ILE A 62 -5.69 8.24 -5.00
C ILE A 62 -5.39 7.95 -6.47
N GLU A 63 -5.00 6.71 -6.76
CA GLU A 63 -4.81 6.23 -8.13
C GLU A 63 -6.09 5.59 -8.67
N ILE A 64 -6.65 4.65 -7.90
CA ILE A 64 -7.77 3.81 -8.31
C ILE A 64 -8.94 4.05 -7.35
N PRO A 65 -10.05 4.64 -7.84
CA PRO A 65 -11.30 4.71 -7.07
C PRO A 65 -11.82 3.32 -6.71
N ARG A 66 -12.42 3.19 -5.52
CA ARG A 66 -13.14 1.96 -5.13
C ARG A 66 -14.16 1.57 -6.21
N GLY A 67 -14.14 0.31 -6.62
CA GLY A 67 -15.01 -0.28 -7.63
C GLY A 67 -14.48 -0.17 -9.06
N ASP A 68 -13.44 0.64 -9.32
CA ASP A 68 -12.82 0.71 -10.64
C ASP A 68 -12.03 -0.58 -10.93
N ARG A 69 -12.03 -0.98 -12.20
CA ARG A 69 -11.28 -2.13 -12.73
C ARG A 69 -10.04 -1.69 -13.51
N GLN A 70 -9.95 -0.41 -13.86
CA GLN A 70 -8.76 0.15 -14.48
C GLN A 70 -7.69 0.26 -13.39
N LYS A 71 -6.61 -0.50 -13.56
CA LYS A 71 -5.41 -0.33 -12.75
C LYS A 71 -4.71 0.94 -13.24
N TRP A 72 -5.03 2.03 -12.59
CA TRP A 72 -4.31 3.29 -12.71
C TRP A 72 -2.99 3.20 -11.95
N GLU A 73 -1.97 3.89 -12.45
CA GLU A 73 -0.67 3.99 -11.83
C GLU A 73 -0.08 5.37 -12.07
N PHE A 74 0.50 5.96 -11.04
CA PHE A 74 1.13 7.27 -11.09
C PHE A 74 2.46 7.20 -11.82
N SER A 75 2.55 7.90 -12.95
CA SER A 75 3.81 8.05 -13.67
C SER A 75 4.59 9.22 -13.08
N ILE A 76 5.70 8.92 -12.40
CA ILE A 76 6.63 9.91 -11.84
C ILE A 76 7.12 10.86 -12.96
N ALA A 77 7.66 10.34 -14.05
CA ALA A 77 8.07 11.16 -15.19
C ALA A 77 6.97 12.07 -15.78
N ARG A 78 5.69 11.70 -15.69
CA ARG A 78 4.57 12.49 -16.23
C ARG A 78 3.79 13.28 -15.18
N ASN A 79 4.14 13.14 -13.90
CA ASN A 79 3.47 13.73 -12.76
C ASN A 79 1.92 13.55 -12.78
N ARG A 80 1.45 12.41 -13.29
CA ARG A 80 0.02 12.09 -13.42
C ARG A 80 -0.22 10.59 -13.52
N ARG A 81 -1.42 10.16 -13.12
CA ARG A 81 -1.85 8.76 -13.31
C ARG A 81 -2.12 8.42 -14.77
N LEU A 82 -1.73 7.23 -15.17
CA LEU A 82 -2.01 6.60 -16.47
C LEU A 82 -2.68 5.25 -16.24
N ILE A 83 -3.40 4.75 -17.23
CA ILE A 83 -3.92 3.38 -17.17
C ILE A 83 -2.77 2.45 -17.53
N ASP A 84 -2.43 1.54 -16.62
CA ASP A 84 -1.50 0.44 -16.88
C ASP A 84 -2.24 -0.69 -17.59
N ARG A 85 -3.33 -1.18 -16.99
CA ARG A 85 -4.18 -2.24 -17.56
C ARG A 85 -5.60 -2.22 -17.00
N VAL A 86 -6.48 -3.05 -17.57
CA VAL A 86 -7.84 -3.28 -17.05
C VAL A 86 -7.92 -4.70 -16.49
N LEU A 87 -8.37 -4.84 -15.24
CA LEU A 87 -8.56 -6.13 -14.61
C LEU A 87 -9.68 -6.92 -15.31
N PRO A 88 -9.54 -8.25 -15.50
CA PRO A 88 -10.58 -9.09 -16.06
C PRO A 88 -11.89 -9.01 -15.26
N PRO A 89 -13.06 -9.19 -15.90
CA PRO A 89 -14.35 -9.17 -15.19
C PRO A 89 -14.41 -10.12 -14.01
N ALA A 90 -13.78 -11.29 -14.13
CA ALA A 90 -13.73 -12.32 -13.08
C ALA A 90 -12.99 -11.89 -11.80
N VAL A 91 -12.09 -10.90 -11.88
CA VAL A 91 -11.39 -10.34 -10.71
C VAL A 91 -12.25 -9.30 -9.98
N GLY A 92 -13.15 -8.62 -10.70
CA GLY A 92 -13.92 -7.50 -10.16
C GLY A 92 -13.10 -6.21 -10.01
N GLY A 93 -13.72 -5.18 -9.46
CA GLY A 93 -13.09 -3.89 -9.17
C GLY A 93 -12.44 -3.84 -7.79
N TYR A 94 -11.58 -2.85 -7.57
CA TYR A 94 -10.88 -2.68 -6.29
C TYR A 94 -11.88 -2.48 -5.13
N PRO A 95 -11.79 -3.26 -4.02
CA PRO A 95 -12.78 -3.22 -2.94
C PRO A 95 -12.64 -2.02 -2.00
N VAL A 96 -11.60 -1.22 -2.19
CA VAL A 96 -11.19 -0.05 -1.40
C VAL A 96 -10.51 0.95 -2.35
N ASN A 97 -10.46 2.24 -2.00
CA ASN A 97 -9.68 3.18 -2.81
C ASN A 97 -8.20 2.85 -2.66
N TYR A 98 -7.46 2.90 -3.75
CA TYR A 98 -6.05 2.55 -3.80
C TYR A 98 -5.22 3.73 -4.26
N GLY A 99 -4.00 3.83 -3.73
CA GLY A 99 -3.03 4.80 -4.15
C GLY A 99 -1.74 4.64 -3.37
N PHE A 100 -1.03 5.74 -3.15
CA PHE A 100 0.24 5.74 -2.43
C PHE A 100 0.39 6.94 -1.50
N VAL A 101 1.35 6.86 -0.58
CA VAL A 101 1.77 7.96 0.31
C VAL A 101 2.88 8.77 -0.38
N PRO A 102 2.72 10.07 -0.66
CA PRO A 102 3.77 10.90 -1.25
C PRO A 102 5.05 10.97 -0.40
N GLN A 103 6.20 11.28 -1.01
CA GLN A 103 7.51 11.32 -0.35
C GLN A 103 7.85 10.03 0.40
N THR A 104 7.45 8.89 -0.13
CA THR A 104 7.86 7.57 0.37
C THR A 104 8.45 6.75 -0.76
N ILE A 105 9.28 5.77 -0.38
CA ILE A 105 9.78 4.72 -1.25
C ILE A 105 9.76 3.40 -0.47
N SER A 106 9.22 2.35 -1.09
CA SER A 106 9.13 1.00 -0.54
C SER A 106 10.31 0.15 -0.97
N TYR A 107 10.34 -1.09 -0.49
CA TYR A 107 11.43 -2.06 -0.70
C TYR A 107 11.60 -2.48 -2.17
N ASP A 108 10.58 -2.32 -3.00
CA ASP A 108 10.60 -2.58 -4.45
C ASP A 108 10.98 -1.34 -5.28
N GLY A 109 11.15 -0.19 -4.62
CA GLY A 109 11.48 1.09 -5.23
C GLY A 109 10.27 1.83 -5.83
N ASP A 110 9.04 1.46 -5.46
CA ASP A 110 7.83 2.22 -5.79
C ASP A 110 7.36 3.04 -4.56
N PRO A 111 6.53 4.08 -4.74
CA PRO A 111 5.93 4.79 -3.60
C PRO A 111 5.14 3.84 -2.69
N PHE A 112 5.15 4.07 -1.37
CA PHE A 112 4.50 3.18 -0.42
C PHE A 112 2.98 3.19 -0.56
N ASP A 113 2.40 2.02 -0.76
CA ASP A 113 0.98 1.87 -1.07
C ASP A 113 0.05 2.22 0.10
N ALA A 114 -1.08 2.82 -0.25
CA ALA A 114 -2.13 3.25 0.66
C ALA A 114 -3.51 2.74 0.21
N LEU A 115 -4.26 2.18 1.15
CA LEU A 115 -5.67 1.84 1.01
C LEU A 115 -6.50 2.86 1.80
N VAL A 116 -7.46 3.51 1.15
CA VAL A 116 -8.30 4.53 1.80
C VAL A 116 -9.74 4.07 1.90
N LEU A 117 -10.22 3.91 3.13
CA LEU A 117 -11.58 3.42 3.43
C LEU A 117 -12.66 4.40 2.97
N GLY A 118 -13.86 3.86 2.72
CA GLY A 118 -15.06 4.64 2.44
C GLY A 118 -15.64 4.45 1.05
N ARG A 119 -16.38 5.47 0.60
CA ARG A 119 -16.95 5.55 -0.76
C ARG A 119 -15.85 5.77 -1.80
N ALA A 120 -16.19 5.59 -3.08
CA ALA A 120 -15.29 5.88 -4.18
C ALA A 120 -14.81 7.35 -4.10
N LEU A 121 -13.50 7.53 -4.13
CA LEU A 121 -12.82 8.81 -4.15
C LEU A 121 -12.38 9.12 -5.59
N ARG A 122 -12.27 10.41 -5.93
CA ARG A 122 -11.82 10.82 -7.26
C ARG A 122 -10.35 10.47 -7.44
N GLY A 123 -10.01 9.76 -8.51
CA GLY A 123 -8.62 9.53 -8.88
C GLY A 123 -7.89 10.84 -9.16
N GLY A 124 -6.66 10.96 -8.67
CA GLY A 124 -5.88 12.20 -8.64
C GLY A 124 -6.10 13.07 -7.42
N ALA A 125 -7.01 12.71 -6.49
CA ALA A 125 -7.19 13.46 -5.26
C ALA A 125 -6.09 13.16 -4.24
N LEU A 126 -5.69 14.19 -3.48
CA LEU A 126 -4.96 14.03 -2.22
C LEU A 126 -5.97 13.94 -1.08
N VAL A 127 -5.82 12.92 -0.24
CA VAL A 127 -6.72 12.63 0.88
C VAL A 127 -5.91 12.55 2.16
N ARG A 128 -6.31 13.31 3.18
CA ARG A 128 -5.76 13.20 4.53
C ARG A 128 -6.52 12.13 5.30
N GLY A 129 -5.81 11.26 6.00
CA GLY A 129 -6.41 10.19 6.78
C GLY A 129 -5.60 9.82 8.02
N THR A 130 -6.29 9.25 9.00
CA THR A 130 -5.68 8.62 10.16
C THR A 130 -5.37 7.16 9.81
N VAL A 131 -4.19 6.68 10.19
CA VAL A 131 -3.85 5.25 10.05
C VAL A 131 -4.78 4.43 10.93
N VAL A 132 -5.32 3.35 10.38
CA VAL A 132 -6.21 2.41 11.10
C VAL A 132 -5.75 0.96 11.01
N GLY A 133 -4.58 0.73 10.39
CA GLY A 133 -3.95 -0.58 10.27
C GLY A 133 -2.99 -0.65 9.09
N ILE A 134 -2.43 -1.84 8.87
CA ILE A 134 -1.59 -2.17 7.72
C ILE A 134 -1.95 -3.56 7.22
N LEU A 135 -1.97 -3.74 5.91
CA LEU A 135 -2.06 -5.05 5.26
C LEU A 135 -0.64 -5.57 5.01
N HIS A 136 -0.29 -6.71 5.59
CA HIS A 136 0.96 -7.38 5.29
C HIS A 136 0.78 -8.31 4.10
N MET A 137 1.56 -8.07 3.04
CA MET A 137 1.58 -8.93 1.88
C MET A 137 2.92 -8.85 1.16
N GLU A 138 3.12 -9.82 0.28
CA GLU A 138 4.25 -9.89 -0.65
C GLU A 138 3.73 -10.20 -2.06
N ASP A 139 4.53 -9.82 -3.05
CA ASP A 139 4.33 -10.17 -4.44
C ASP A 139 5.66 -10.63 -5.08
N GLU A 140 5.68 -10.78 -6.41
CA GLU A 140 6.87 -11.23 -7.13
C GLU A 140 8.11 -10.32 -7.01
N LYS A 141 7.95 -9.08 -6.52
CA LYS A 141 9.03 -8.12 -6.29
C LYS A 141 9.47 -8.04 -4.83
N GLY A 142 8.78 -8.72 -3.91
CA GLY A 142 9.13 -8.75 -2.49
C GLY A 142 8.02 -8.19 -1.60
N LEU A 143 8.41 -7.46 -0.55
CA LEU A 143 7.49 -6.89 0.43
C LEU A 143 6.60 -5.80 -0.21
N ASP A 144 5.28 -6.00 -0.13
CA ASP A 144 4.26 -5.17 -0.78
C ASP A 144 3.18 -4.72 0.22
N SER A 145 3.58 -4.44 1.46
CA SER A 145 2.64 -4.04 2.52
C SER A 145 1.95 -2.72 2.18
N LYS A 146 0.72 -2.54 2.67
CA LYS A 146 -0.12 -1.37 2.32
C LYS A 146 -0.71 -0.74 3.57
N VAL A 147 -0.45 0.54 3.80
CA VAL A 147 -1.05 1.25 4.95
C VAL A 147 -2.53 1.48 4.71
N VAL A 148 -3.36 1.33 5.74
CA VAL A 148 -4.80 1.58 5.65
C VAL A 148 -5.16 2.87 6.37
N LEU A 149 -5.80 3.77 5.64
CA LEU A 149 -6.21 5.08 6.12
C LEU A 149 -7.74 5.18 6.19
N SER A 150 -8.19 5.82 7.25
CA SER A 150 -9.54 6.36 7.37
C SER A 150 -9.49 7.86 7.09
N PRO A 151 -10.19 8.37 6.06
CA PRO A 151 -10.22 9.80 5.76
C PRO A 151 -10.61 10.65 6.97
N VAL A 152 -10.01 11.83 7.06
CA VAL A 152 -10.42 12.86 8.01
C VAL A 152 -11.39 13.81 7.30
N ILE A 153 -12.63 13.85 7.78
CA ILE A 153 -13.67 14.74 7.26
C ILE A 153 -14.14 15.62 8.41
N MET A 154 -14.04 16.95 8.22
CA MET A 154 -14.37 17.93 9.26
C MET A 154 -13.64 17.65 10.60
N GLY A 155 -12.36 17.27 10.53
CA GLY A 155 -11.53 16.98 11.70
C GLY A 155 -11.82 15.65 12.40
N LYS A 156 -12.64 14.76 11.82
CA LYS A 156 -12.98 13.46 12.41
C LYS A 156 -12.57 12.31 11.52
N THR A 157 -12.04 11.26 12.13
CA THR A 157 -11.88 9.94 11.52
C THR A 157 -13.27 9.31 11.31
N VAL A 158 -13.63 8.98 10.07
CA VAL A 158 -15.02 8.62 9.74
C VAL A 158 -15.29 7.13 9.53
N TYR A 159 -14.26 6.32 9.34
CA TYR A 159 -14.38 4.87 9.18
C TYR A 159 -13.47 4.10 10.15
N ALA A 160 -13.94 2.94 10.60
CA ALA A 160 -13.12 1.93 11.27
C ALA A 160 -12.79 0.81 10.28
N LEU A 161 -11.61 0.20 10.41
CA LEU A 161 -11.24 -0.99 9.64
C LEU A 161 -11.90 -2.22 10.25
N THR A 162 -13.02 -2.66 9.68
CA THR A 162 -13.80 -3.78 10.21
C THR A 162 -13.25 -5.14 9.75
N GLU A 163 -13.61 -6.22 10.43
CA GLU A 163 -13.26 -7.58 9.98
C GLU A 163 -13.83 -7.91 8.59
N ALA A 164 -15.01 -7.38 8.24
CA ALA A 164 -15.58 -7.53 6.91
C ALA A 164 -14.74 -6.80 5.84
N ASP A 165 -14.18 -5.63 6.16
CA ASP A 165 -13.23 -4.94 5.29
C ASP A 165 -11.93 -5.73 5.15
N ARG A 166 -11.39 -6.24 6.26
CA ARG A 166 -10.19 -7.06 6.28
C ARG A 166 -10.32 -8.28 5.39
N ALA A 167 -11.40 -9.04 5.56
CA ALA A 167 -11.67 -10.24 4.76
C ALA A 167 -11.82 -9.91 3.27
N ARG A 168 -12.59 -8.87 2.93
CA ARG A 168 -12.84 -8.47 1.54
C ARG A 168 -11.57 -7.98 0.84
N ILE A 169 -10.78 -7.15 1.51
CA ILE A 169 -9.52 -6.61 0.97
C ILE A 169 -8.50 -7.74 0.80
N ALA A 170 -8.33 -8.60 1.81
CA ALA A 170 -7.40 -9.72 1.74
C ALA A 170 -7.77 -10.71 0.63
N ALA A 171 -9.06 -11.03 0.46
CA ALA A 171 -9.54 -11.92 -0.59
C ALA A 171 -9.23 -11.38 -2.00
N PHE A 172 -9.36 -10.06 -2.20
CA PHE A 172 -9.00 -9.42 -3.47
C PHE A 172 -7.50 -9.48 -3.73
N PHE A 173 -6.68 -8.96 -2.81
CA PHE A 173 -5.22 -8.91 -3.00
C PHE A 173 -4.55 -10.28 -3.04
N GLY A 174 -5.14 -11.31 -2.42
CA GLY A 174 -4.64 -12.68 -2.52
C GLY A 174 -4.89 -13.36 -3.88
N LYS A 175 -5.69 -12.76 -4.77
CA LYS A 175 -6.07 -13.40 -6.05
C LYS A 175 -5.97 -12.49 -7.27
N TYR A 176 -5.90 -11.17 -7.10
CA TYR A 176 -6.04 -10.23 -8.23
C TYR A 176 -4.99 -10.41 -9.34
N LYS A 177 -3.80 -10.92 -9.03
CA LYS A 177 -2.73 -11.22 -9.99
C LYS A 177 -2.77 -12.64 -10.58
N ALA A 178 -3.68 -13.52 -10.13
CA ALA A 178 -3.67 -14.95 -10.50
C ALA A 178 -3.86 -15.23 -12.01
N HIS A 179 -4.34 -14.23 -12.77
CA HIS A 179 -4.52 -14.32 -14.21
C HIS A 179 -3.29 -13.86 -15.01
N GLU A 180 -2.24 -13.35 -14.34
CA GLU A 180 -1.03 -12.84 -14.97
C GLU A 180 0.08 -13.90 -14.92
N PRO A 181 0.60 -14.37 -16.07
CA PRO A 181 1.65 -15.39 -16.09
C PRO A 181 2.89 -14.96 -15.30
N GLY A 182 3.35 -15.83 -14.39
CA GLY A 182 4.56 -15.62 -13.61
C GLY A 182 4.44 -14.63 -12.44
N LYS A 183 3.25 -14.11 -12.15
CA LYS A 183 3.01 -13.21 -11.00
C LYS A 183 2.28 -13.92 -9.87
N PHE A 184 2.55 -13.47 -8.65
CA PHE A 184 1.83 -13.94 -7.47
C PHE A 184 1.58 -12.77 -6.50
N SER A 185 0.65 -12.98 -5.59
CA SER A 185 0.49 -12.12 -4.42
C SER A 185 0.00 -12.97 -3.25
N LYS A 186 0.53 -12.71 -2.07
CA LYS A 186 0.21 -13.46 -0.86
C LYS A 186 -0.01 -12.52 0.31
N VAL A 187 -1.18 -12.63 0.93
CA VAL A 187 -1.52 -11.87 2.13
C VAL A 187 -1.08 -12.65 3.36
N HIS A 188 -0.26 -12.01 4.19
CA HIS A 188 0.27 -12.59 5.44
C HIS A 188 -0.56 -12.23 6.66
N GLY A 189 -1.41 -11.21 6.56
CA GLY A 189 -2.32 -10.82 7.63
C GLY A 189 -2.41 -9.30 7.77
N TRP A 190 -2.78 -8.87 8.98
CA TRP A 190 -3.04 -7.48 9.29
C TRP A 190 -2.23 -7.05 10.51
N GLY A 191 -1.67 -5.85 10.43
CA GLY A 191 -0.96 -5.21 11.54
C GLY A 191 -1.75 -4.06 12.16
N THR A 192 -1.15 -3.47 13.18
CA THR A 192 -1.72 -2.41 14.02
C THR A 192 -1.64 -1.03 13.37
N THR A 193 -2.26 -0.04 14.01
CA THR A 193 -2.14 1.38 13.62
C THR A 193 -0.70 1.88 13.80
N GLU A 194 -0.06 1.48 14.89
CA GLU A 194 1.30 1.85 15.25
C GLU A 194 2.30 1.29 14.23
N GLU A 195 2.13 0.02 13.84
CA GLU A 195 2.93 -0.62 12.80
C GLU A 195 2.74 0.07 11.44
N GLY A 196 1.50 0.35 11.04
CA GLY A 196 1.22 1.08 9.81
C GLY A 196 1.91 2.46 9.77
N LEU A 197 1.86 3.19 10.88
CA LEU A 197 2.54 4.48 10.99
C LEU A 197 4.07 4.34 10.99
N ALA A 198 4.62 3.28 11.59
CA ALA A 198 6.04 2.97 11.54
C ALA A 198 6.51 2.73 10.10
N PHE A 199 5.75 1.95 9.30
CA PHE A 199 6.06 1.75 7.88
C PHE A 199 6.02 3.06 7.06
N VAL A 200 5.03 3.94 7.31
CA VAL A 200 4.99 5.26 6.65
C VAL A 200 6.24 6.08 6.99
N ARG A 201 6.67 6.09 8.25
CA ARG A 201 7.88 6.81 8.67
C ARG A 201 9.14 6.19 8.06
N GLN A 202 9.25 4.87 8.06
CA GLN A 202 10.39 4.15 7.50
C GLN A 202 10.55 4.42 6.01
N THR A 203 9.47 4.27 5.25
CA THR A 203 9.47 4.51 3.79
C THR A 203 9.67 5.98 3.43
N HIS A 204 9.26 6.91 4.31
CA HIS A 204 9.61 8.33 4.18
C HIS A 204 11.10 8.58 4.46
N GLU A 205 11.67 7.94 5.48
CA GLU A 205 13.08 8.08 5.77
C GLU A 205 13.94 7.55 4.62
N PHE A 206 13.59 6.38 4.05
CA PHE A 206 14.21 5.87 2.83
C PHE A 206 14.17 6.88 1.67
N PHE A 207 13.04 7.59 1.50
CA PHE A 207 12.94 8.62 0.48
C PHE A 207 13.90 9.80 0.74
N ARG A 208 14.12 10.15 2.01
CA ARG A 208 15.01 11.26 2.41
C ARG A 208 16.49 10.90 2.31
N THR A 209 16.86 9.67 2.68
CA THR A 209 18.26 9.22 2.81
C THR A 209 18.76 8.48 1.59
N GLY A 210 17.86 7.81 0.86
CA GLY A 210 18.21 6.85 -0.19
C GLY A 210 18.84 5.55 0.34
N SER A 211 18.75 5.27 1.65
CA SER A 211 19.34 4.11 2.32
C SER A 211 18.53 3.65 3.51
#